data_AF-A0A2Z3GDG5-F1
#
_entry.id   AF-A0A2Z3GDG5-F1
#
_cell.length_a   1.000
_cell.length_b   1.000
_cell.length_c   1.000
_cell.angle_alpha   90.00
_cell.angle_beta   90.00
_cell.angle_gamma   90.00
#
_symmetry.space_group_name_H-M   'P 1'
#
loop_
_entity.id
_entity.type
_entity.pdbx_description
1 polymer ?
#
loop_
_entity_poly.entity_id
_entity_poly.type
_entity_poly.pdbx_seq_one_letter_code
_entity_poly.pdbx_strand_id
1 'polypeptide(L)'
;MRYSIFWGPTGTTSRTWTFCNLYGENTFSAVGAALAHVSPGSVLVGRVGLALILLWDSAPVRRQPWARLVLGALMAVLAAVGINQLLLAVAPALAVRPEHLVTLPVISSLGQLAGAMTFPDFGALRNPATYGVAFTIAIVASLKTLLSVEAVDNLDPQKRHTPTNRKLLAQGAGNVVSGLLGGLPLTAVIVRSSANIAAGEQTKRSAFIHGILLMVSLLLLGTVLHLIPLSALAAVLLVVGFKLTKPALYRQQWRLGWAGRSSGRSSSPSWRCCSPICLRA
;
A
#
# COMPACT_ATOMS: atom_id res chain seq x y z
N MET A 1 22.28 16.42 0.91
CA MET A 1 22.05 15.15 1.64
C MET A 1 20.79 14.52 1.08
N ARG A 2 20.93 13.49 0.24
CA ARG A 2 19.79 12.77 -0.36
C ARG A 2 19.58 11.49 0.42
N TYR A 3 18.46 11.36 1.10
CA TYR A 3 18.00 10.09 1.65
C TYR A 3 17.19 9.38 0.56
N SER A 4 17.88 8.51 -0.18
CA SER A 4 17.27 7.59 -1.14
C SER A 4 16.66 6.42 -0.37
N ILE A 5 15.32 6.44 -0.26
CA ILE A 5 14.53 5.32 0.23
C ILE A 5 14.66 4.16 -0.76
N PHE A 6 15.35 3.10 -0.33
CA PHE A 6 15.19 1.66 -0.63
C PHE A 6 15.14 1.15 -2.10
N TRP A 7 14.91 1.98 -3.12
CA TRP A 7 14.73 1.56 -4.51
C TRP A 7 15.51 2.46 -5.49
N GLY A 8 16.78 2.14 -5.69
CA GLY A 8 17.61 2.73 -6.75
C GLY A 8 19.02 2.14 -6.75
N PRO A 9 19.56 1.71 -7.90
CA PRO A 9 20.95 1.25 -7.98
C PRO A 9 21.85 2.46 -8.22
N THR A 10 22.43 3.02 -7.16
CA THR A 10 23.56 3.95 -7.31
C THR A 10 24.68 3.53 -6.37
N GLY A 11 25.78 3.07 -6.97
CA GLY A 11 27.13 3.11 -6.38
C GLY A 11 27.38 2.20 -5.19
N THR A 12 28.04 1.07 -5.44
CA THR A 12 28.95 0.39 -4.50
C THR A 12 28.64 0.56 -3.01
N THR A 13 27.69 -0.22 -2.50
CA THR A 13 27.70 -0.59 -1.08
C THR A 13 27.31 -2.04 -1.00
N SER A 14 28.26 -2.86 -0.57
CA SER A 14 28.08 -4.26 -0.21
C SER A 14 26.81 -4.42 0.61
N ARG A 15 25.80 -5.05 0.02
CA ARG A 15 24.59 -5.51 0.71
C ARG A 15 24.98 -6.70 1.60
N THR A 16 25.50 -6.44 2.78
CA THR A 16 25.60 -7.46 3.82
C THR A 16 24.48 -7.23 4.83
N TRP A 17 23.69 -8.27 5.07
CA TRP A 17 22.71 -8.38 6.16
C TRP A 17 23.41 -8.46 7.53
N THR A 18 24.43 -7.65 7.74
CA THR A 18 25.27 -7.67 8.92
C THR A 18 24.72 -6.68 9.93
N PHE A 19 24.36 -7.20 11.11
CA PHE A 19 24.09 -6.39 12.30
C PHE A 19 25.27 -5.50 12.71
N CYS A 20 26.45 -5.67 12.10
CA CYS A 20 27.62 -4.80 12.24
C CYS A 20 28.05 -4.27 10.87
N ASN A 21 27.88 -2.97 10.62
CA ASN A 21 28.47 -2.31 9.46
C ASN A 21 29.93 -1.94 9.74
N LEU A 22 30.77 -1.89 8.70
CA LEU A 22 32.17 -1.40 8.73
C LEU A 22 32.31 0.07 9.19
N TYR A 23 31.20 0.81 9.30
CA TYR A 23 31.13 2.19 9.78
C TYR A 23 30.58 2.32 11.22
N GLY A 24 30.48 1.21 11.97
CA GLY A 24 30.15 1.25 13.40
C GLY A 24 28.67 1.46 13.75
N GLU A 25 27.78 1.68 12.77
CA GLU A 25 26.34 1.76 13.02
C GLU A 25 25.64 0.42 12.77
N ASN A 26 24.94 -0.09 13.80
CA ASN A 26 24.05 -1.24 13.72
C ASN A 26 22.61 -0.79 13.38
N THR A 27 21.72 -1.72 12.97
CA THR A 27 20.32 -1.37 12.64
C THR A 27 19.61 -0.65 13.80
N PHE A 28 19.94 -1.01 15.04
CA PHE A 28 19.39 -0.38 16.23
C PHE A 28 19.92 1.04 16.46
N SER A 29 21.18 1.31 16.15
CA SER A 29 21.80 2.63 16.26
C SER A 29 21.32 3.54 15.14
N ALA A 30 21.05 3.01 13.94
CA ALA A 30 20.40 3.76 12.88
C ALA A 30 18.96 4.18 13.28
N VAL A 31 18.20 3.30 13.94
CA VAL A 31 16.89 3.65 14.52
C VAL A 31 17.05 4.66 15.65
N GLY A 32 18.05 4.50 16.52
CA GLY A 32 18.38 5.45 17.59
C GLY A 32 18.74 6.84 17.05
N ALA A 33 19.58 6.91 16.02
CA ALA A 33 19.94 8.15 15.34
C ALA A 33 18.74 8.80 14.65
N ALA A 34 17.85 8.00 14.04
CA ALA A 34 16.60 8.50 13.48
C ALA A 34 15.67 9.10 14.54
N LEU A 35 15.63 8.55 15.76
CA LEU A 35 14.88 9.11 16.88
C LEU A 35 15.48 10.42 17.42
N ALA A 36 16.78 10.66 17.23
CA ALA A 36 17.42 11.92 17.60
C ALA A 36 17.12 13.05 16.60
N HIS A 37 16.87 12.73 15.32
CA HIS A 37 16.59 13.70 14.26
C HIS A 37 15.10 13.81 13.91
N VAL A 38 14.24 13.82 14.93
CA VAL A 38 12.80 13.92 14.75
C VAL A 38 12.39 15.38 14.50
N SER A 39 11.78 15.65 13.35
CA SER A 39 11.20 16.96 13.05
C SER A 39 9.82 17.10 13.73
N PRO A 40 9.62 18.07 14.65
CA PRO A 40 8.36 18.23 15.40
C PRO A 40 7.13 18.41 14.52
N GLY A 41 7.26 19.16 13.41
CA GLY A 41 6.18 19.40 12.44
C GLY A 41 5.63 18.12 11.83
N SER A 42 6.52 17.25 11.32
CA SER A 42 6.11 15.97 10.73
C SER A 42 5.43 15.05 11.74
N VAL A 43 5.87 15.06 13.01
CA VAL A 43 5.25 14.27 14.08
C VAL A 43 3.85 14.78 14.38
N LEU A 44 3.67 16.10 14.49
CA LEU A 44 2.36 16.69 14.74
C LEU A 44 1.37 16.32 13.63
N VAL A 45 1.76 16.55 12.36
CA VAL A 45 0.92 16.20 11.21
C VAL A 45 0.63 14.70 11.14
N GLY A 46 1.63 13.86 11.38
CA GLY A 46 1.47 12.40 11.38
C GLY A 46 0.54 11.90 12.49
N ARG A 47 0.66 12.44 13.71
CA ARG A 47 -0.21 12.10 14.84
C ARG A 47 -1.64 12.56 14.61
N VAL A 48 -1.83 13.78 14.12
CA VAL A 48 -3.18 14.29 13.79
C VAL A 48 -3.79 13.48 12.66
N GLY A 49 -3.04 13.18 11.60
CA GLY A 49 -3.48 12.31 10.51
C GLY A 49 -3.90 10.92 11.03
N LEU A 50 -3.09 10.30 11.88
CA LEU A 50 -3.40 9.01 12.49
C LEU A 50 -4.67 9.07 13.35
N ALA A 51 -4.76 10.06 14.24
CA ALA A 51 -5.94 10.26 15.09
C ALA A 51 -7.20 10.49 14.26
N LEU A 52 -7.10 11.26 13.17
CA LEU A 52 -8.23 11.53 12.28
C LEU A 52 -8.70 10.27 11.57
N ILE A 53 -7.81 9.42 11.06
CA ILE A 53 -8.20 8.16 10.42
C ILE A 53 -8.91 7.24 11.43
N LEU A 54 -8.38 7.13 12.66
CA LEU A 54 -8.98 6.32 13.71
C LEU A 54 -10.35 6.86 14.15
N LEU A 55 -10.47 8.19 14.29
CA LEU A 55 -11.73 8.84 14.60
C LEU A 55 -12.75 8.68 13.47
N TRP A 56 -12.31 8.75 12.21
CA TRP A 56 -13.19 8.55 11.05
C TRP A 56 -13.73 7.12 10.98
N ASP A 57 -12.93 6.14 11.41
CA ASP A 57 -13.32 4.73 11.45
C ASP A 57 -14.22 4.39 12.66
N SER A 58 -14.37 5.33 13.61
CA SER A 58 -15.18 5.13 14.82
C SER A 58 -16.68 5.03 14.52
N ALA A 59 -17.40 4.28 15.34
CA ALA A 59 -18.84 4.07 15.23
C ALA A 59 -19.67 5.38 15.12
N PRO A 60 -19.44 6.45 15.91
CA PRO A 60 -20.26 7.65 15.81
C PRO A 60 -20.13 8.36 14.46
N VAL A 61 -18.92 8.43 13.90
CA VAL A 61 -18.69 9.09 12.60
C VAL A 61 -19.26 8.23 11.47
N ARG A 62 -19.05 6.92 11.49
CA ARG A 62 -19.59 6.02 10.46
C ARG A 62 -21.10 5.83 10.47
N ARG A 63 -21.81 6.23 11.54
CA ARG A 63 -23.28 6.29 11.54
C ARG A 63 -23.80 7.34 10.55
N GLN A 64 -23.03 8.38 10.29
CA GLN A 64 -23.42 9.43 9.35
C GLN A 64 -23.36 8.93 7.90
N PRO A 65 -24.39 9.16 7.08
CA PRO A 65 -24.45 8.65 5.71
C PRO A 65 -23.35 9.25 4.81
N TRP A 66 -23.03 10.53 4.99
CA TRP A 66 -21.98 11.22 4.23
C TRP A 66 -20.57 10.73 4.56
N ALA A 67 -20.31 10.37 5.83
CA ALA A 67 -19.00 9.89 6.27
C ALA A 67 -18.68 8.48 5.75
N ARG A 68 -19.70 7.68 5.38
CA ARG A 68 -19.52 6.38 4.73
C ARG A 68 -19.08 6.50 3.26
N LEU A 69 -19.38 7.63 2.62
CA LEU A 69 -18.99 7.90 1.23
C LEU A 69 -17.51 8.31 1.14
N VAL A 70 -17.00 9.05 2.14
CA VAL A 70 -15.65 9.61 2.12
C VAL A 70 -14.66 8.66 2.80
N LEU A 71 -13.57 8.33 2.09
CA LEU A 71 -12.48 7.52 2.63
C LEU A 71 -11.72 8.30 3.71
N GLY A 72 -11.62 7.76 4.93
CA GLY A 72 -10.91 8.44 6.04
C GLY A 72 -9.45 8.80 5.74
N ALA A 73 -8.78 8.04 4.87
CA ALA A 73 -7.43 8.38 4.38
C ALA A 73 -7.40 9.68 3.58
N LEU A 74 -8.45 9.98 2.78
CA LEU A 74 -8.55 11.23 2.03
C LEU A 74 -8.65 12.43 2.98
N MET A 75 -9.48 12.31 4.02
CA MET A 75 -9.63 13.36 5.03
C MET A 75 -8.34 13.61 5.80
N ALA A 76 -7.60 12.56 6.12
CA ALA A 76 -6.29 12.68 6.78
C ALA A 76 -5.27 13.43 5.93
N VAL A 77 -5.24 13.17 4.62
CA VAL A 77 -4.36 13.90 3.70
C VAL A 77 -4.78 15.36 3.58
N LEU A 78 -6.08 15.64 3.41
CA LEU A 78 -6.58 17.02 3.33
C LEU A 78 -6.29 17.82 4.60
N ALA A 79 -6.53 17.21 5.77
CA ALA A 79 -6.20 17.82 7.06
C ALA A 79 -4.70 18.04 7.22
N ALA A 80 -3.87 17.09 6.80
CA ALA A 80 -2.41 17.22 6.85
C ALA A 80 -1.90 18.38 5.99
N VAL A 81 -2.43 18.54 4.77
CA VAL A 81 -2.11 19.67 3.90
C VAL A 81 -2.57 20.98 4.56
N GLY A 82 -3.80 21.04 5.06
CA GLY A 82 -4.33 22.25 5.71
C GLY A 82 -3.54 22.66 6.95
N ILE A 83 -3.19 21.71 7.81
CA ILE A 83 -2.36 21.96 9.00
C ILE A 83 -0.96 22.43 8.59
N ASN A 84 -0.35 21.82 7.58
CA ASN A 84 0.96 22.26 7.13
C ASN A 84 0.93 23.69 6.59
N GLN A 85 -0.11 24.07 5.85
CA GLN A 85 -0.28 25.44 5.37
C GLN A 85 -0.54 26.44 6.51
N LEU A 86 -1.30 26.05 7.53
CA LEU A 86 -1.49 26.86 8.73
C LEU A 86 -0.18 27.04 9.51
N LEU A 87 0.62 25.98 9.64
CA LEU A 87 1.94 26.05 10.27
C LEU A 87 2.89 26.96 9.50
N LEU A 88 2.87 26.93 8.17
CA LEU A 88 3.66 27.85 7.35
C LEU A 88 3.27 29.32 7.60
N ALA A 89 1.98 29.60 7.85
CA ALA A 89 1.50 30.95 8.13
C ALA A 89 1.78 31.44 9.57
N VAL A 90 1.63 30.56 10.57
CA VAL A 90 1.69 30.95 12.00
C VAL A 90 3.05 30.67 12.64
N ALA A 91 3.70 29.56 12.27
CA ALA A 91 4.93 29.08 12.90
C ALA A 91 5.82 28.34 11.89
N PRO A 92 6.50 29.05 10.97
CA PRO A 92 7.24 28.44 9.87
C PRO A 92 8.38 27.52 10.34
N ALA A 93 8.91 27.73 11.55
CA ALA A 93 9.91 26.85 12.17
C ALA A 93 9.36 25.44 12.47
N LEU A 94 8.05 25.30 12.64
CA LEU A 94 7.37 24.05 12.94
C LEU A 94 6.70 23.41 11.70
N ALA A 95 6.75 24.09 10.55
CA ALA A 95 6.22 23.55 9.31
C ALA A 95 7.02 22.33 8.83
N VAL A 96 6.37 21.47 8.06
CA VAL A 96 7.02 20.30 7.45
C VAL A 96 8.01 20.79 6.40
N ARG A 97 9.27 20.36 6.53
CA ARG A 97 10.33 20.73 5.58
C ARG A 97 9.97 20.26 4.16
N PRO A 98 10.37 20.98 3.11
CA PRO A 98 10.12 20.60 1.72
C PRO A 98 10.63 19.19 1.37
N GLU A 99 11.72 18.77 2.02
CA GLU A 99 12.31 17.44 1.85
C GLU A 99 11.41 16.29 2.36
N HIS A 100 10.45 16.61 3.24
CA HIS A 100 9.47 15.67 3.81
C HIS A 100 8.09 15.77 3.12
N LEU A 101 8.02 16.44 1.96
CA LEU A 101 6.85 16.47 1.10
C LEU A 101 6.99 15.48 -0.04
N VAL A 102 5.87 15.09 -0.64
CA VAL A 102 5.88 14.22 -1.82
C VAL A 102 6.47 14.96 -3.01
N THR A 103 7.53 14.41 -3.60
CA THR A 103 8.13 14.92 -4.84
C THR A 103 7.66 14.11 -6.03
N LEU A 104 6.89 14.70 -6.93
CA LEU A 104 6.56 14.15 -8.24
C LEU A 104 7.12 15.06 -9.35
N PRO A 105 7.39 14.54 -10.55
CA PRO A 105 7.55 15.40 -11.71
C PRO A 105 6.22 16.09 -12.03
N VAL A 106 6.20 17.42 -12.15
CA VAL A 106 4.99 18.15 -12.60
C VAL A 106 4.85 17.94 -14.10
N ILE A 107 3.81 17.22 -14.49
CA ILE A 107 3.50 16.93 -15.90
C ILE A 107 2.42 17.92 -16.33
N SER A 108 2.82 18.97 -17.02
CA SER A 108 1.91 20.02 -17.51
C SER A 108 1.55 19.87 -18.99
N SER A 109 2.24 18.99 -19.73
CA SER A 109 1.98 18.72 -21.15
C SER A 109 2.20 17.25 -21.51
N LEU A 110 1.58 16.80 -22.61
CA LEU A 110 1.78 15.44 -23.14
C LEU A 110 3.24 15.17 -23.56
N GLY A 111 3.99 16.20 -23.96
CA GLY A 111 5.42 16.09 -24.25
C GLY A 111 6.26 15.83 -22.99
N GLN A 112 5.92 16.49 -21.88
CA GLN A 112 6.56 16.21 -20.58
C GLN A 112 6.18 14.83 -20.04
N LEU A 113 4.97 14.33 -20.34
CA LEU A 113 4.57 12.97 -20.00
C LEU A 113 5.47 11.94 -20.69
N ALA A 114 5.76 12.12 -21.98
CA ALA A 114 6.68 11.26 -22.72
C ALA A 114 8.11 11.33 -22.16
N GLY A 115 8.56 12.51 -21.75
CA GLY A 115 9.87 12.70 -21.10
C GLY A 115 9.96 12.12 -19.68
N ALA A 116 8.84 11.94 -18.99
CA ALA A 116 8.78 11.31 -17.67
C ALA A 116 8.82 9.78 -17.75
N MET A 117 8.54 9.18 -18.91
CA MET A 117 8.66 7.73 -19.10
C MET A 117 10.13 7.35 -19.11
N THR A 118 10.50 6.43 -18.21
CA THR A 118 11.85 5.88 -18.16
C THR A 118 11.85 4.55 -18.88
N PHE A 119 12.53 4.48 -20.03
CA PHE A 119 12.66 3.22 -20.76
C PHE A 119 13.68 2.29 -20.07
N PRO A 120 13.49 0.96 -20.16
CA PRO A 120 14.35 0.01 -19.48
C PRO A 120 15.75 -0.01 -20.10
N ASP A 121 16.77 0.01 -19.24
CA ASP A 121 18.14 -0.30 -19.64
C ASP A 121 18.32 -1.83 -19.74
N PHE A 122 18.44 -2.32 -20.97
CA PHE A 122 18.68 -3.75 -21.25
C PHE A 122 20.06 -4.23 -20.76
N GLY A 123 20.98 -3.33 -20.41
CA GLY A 123 22.22 -3.68 -19.71
C GLY A 123 21.98 -4.39 -18.38
N ALA A 124 20.87 -4.10 -17.71
CA ALA A 124 20.48 -4.74 -16.45
C ALA A 124 20.21 -6.25 -16.59
N LEU A 125 19.93 -6.75 -17.80
CA LEU A 125 19.75 -8.18 -18.08
C LEU A 125 21.07 -8.97 -18.00
N ARG A 126 22.22 -8.29 -18.06
CA ARG A 126 23.54 -8.93 -17.87
C ARG A 126 23.85 -9.17 -16.39
N ASN A 127 23.14 -8.52 -15.48
CA ASN A 127 23.37 -8.66 -14.06
C ASN A 127 22.61 -9.88 -13.50
N PRO A 128 23.28 -10.91 -12.97
CA PRO A 128 22.62 -12.09 -12.42
C PRO A 128 21.68 -11.76 -11.25
N ALA A 129 21.95 -10.71 -10.47
CA ALA A 129 21.11 -10.30 -9.36
C ALA A 129 19.70 -9.86 -9.81
N THR A 130 19.56 -9.36 -11.05
CA THR A 130 18.28 -8.94 -11.62
C THR A 130 17.30 -10.11 -11.70
N TYR A 131 17.77 -11.29 -12.12
CA TYR A 131 16.92 -12.47 -12.26
C TYR A 131 16.40 -12.97 -10.91
N GLY A 132 17.23 -12.93 -9.86
CA GLY A 132 16.81 -13.31 -8.50
C GLY A 132 15.68 -12.41 -7.96
N VAL A 133 15.81 -11.10 -8.13
CA VAL A 133 14.77 -10.13 -7.74
C VAL A 133 13.52 -10.30 -8.61
N ALA A 134 13.68 -10.42 -9.93
CA ALA A 134 12.57 -10.59 -10.86
C ALA A 134 11.77 -11.87 -10.56
N PHE A 135 12.45 -12.99 -10.32
CA PHE A 135 11.82 -14.26 -9.95
C PHE A 135 11.06 -14.16 -8.63
N THR A 136 11.66 -13.52 -7.62
CA THR A 136 11.01 -13.30 -6.32
C THR A 136 9.74 -12.48 -6.47
N ILE A 137 9.80 -11.37 -7.21
CA ILE A 137 8.63 -10.53 -7.48
C ILE A 137 7.58 -11.31 -8.27
N ALA A 138 7.97 -12.09 -9.28
CA ALA A 138 7.05 -12.87 -10.09
C ALA A 138 6.26 -13.90 -9.26
N ILE A 139 6.93 -14.63 -8.35
CA ILE A 139 6.27 -15.58 -7.44
C ILE A 139 5.31 -14.84 -6.51
N VAL A 140 5.79 -13.81 -5.80
CA VAL A 140 4.97 -13.07 -4.82
C VAL A 140 3.75 -12.43 -5.49
N ALA A 141 3.95 -11.83 -6.66
CA ALA A 141 2.89 -11.22 -7.46
C ALA A 141 1.86 -12.26 -7.94
N SER A 142 2.32 -13.42 -8.41
CA SER A 142 1.45 -14.50 -8.87
C SER A 142 0.62 -15.07 -7.72
N LEU A 143 1.26 -15.42 -6.60
CA LEU A 143 0.57 -15.93 -5.40
C LEU A 143 -0.48 -14.93 -4.89
N LYS A 144 -0.12 -13.64 -4.79
CA LYS A 144 -1.05 -12.59 -4.37
C LYS A 144 -2.26 -12.50 -5.32
N THR A 145 -2.03 -12.56 -6.63
CA THR A 145 -3.12 -12.51 -7.60
C THR A 145 -4.02 -13.74 -7.53
N LEU A 146 -3.45 -14.94 -7.35
CA LEU A 146 -4.22 -16.18 -7.16
C LEU A 146 -5.14 -16.08 -5.94
N LEU A 147 -4.59 -15.73 -4.79
CA LEU A 147 -5.33 -15.54 -3.54
C LEU A 147 -6.39 -14.44 -3.69
N SER A 148 -6.08 -13.37 -4.42
CA SER A 148 -7.04 -12.30 -4.67
C SER A 148 -8.15 -12.73 -5.62
N VAL A 149 -7.90 -13.59 -6.61
CA VAL A 149 -8.94 -14.11 -7.51
C VAL A 149 -9.88 -15.02 -6.75
N GLU A 150 -9.35 -15.98 -6.01
CA GLU A 150 -10.15 -16.91 -5.22
C GLU A 150 -11.02 -16.18 -4.18
N ALA A 151 -10.45 -15.18 -3.49
CA ALA A 151 -11.23 -14.38 -2.56
C ALA A 151 -12.31 -13.52 -3.24
N VAL A 152 -12.06 -13.03 -4.47
CA VAL A 152 -13.05 -12.26 -5.25
C VAL A 152 -14.16 -13.17 -5.79
N ASP A 153 -13.83 -14.34 -6.31
CA ASP A 153 -14.81 -15.33 -6.79
C ASP A 153 -15.71 -15.81 -5.62
N ASN A 154 -15.14 -15.92 -4.41
CA ASN A 154 -15.92 -16.22 -3.20
C ASN A 154 -16.90 -15.09 -2.81
N LEU A 155 -16.53 -13.83 -3.05
CA LEU A 155 -17.37 -12.66 -2.79
C LEU A 155 -18.41 -12.39 -3.90
N ASP A 156 -18.22 -12.96 -5.10
CA ASP A 156 -19.13 -12.76 -6.23
C ASP A 156 -20.51 -13.38 -5.95
N PRO A 157 -21.60 -12.59 -5.92
CA PRO A 157 -22.95 -13.10 -5.75
C PRO A 157 -23.36 -14.11 -6.83
N GLN A 158 -22.80 -14.01 -8.03
CA GLN A 158 -23.07 -14.91 -9.15
C GLN A 158 -22.21 -16.19 -9.12
N LYS A 159 -21.28 -16.31 -8.16
CA LYS A 159 -20.38 -17.48 -8.00
C LYS A 159 -19.70 -17.92 -9.30
N ARG A 160 -19.31 -16.96 -10.12
CA ARG A 160 -18.60 -17.22 -11.37
C ARG A 160 -17.19 -17.66 -11.06
N HIS A 161 -16.68 -18.60 -11.85
CA HIS A 161 -15.31 -19.08 -11.72
C HIS A 161 -14.38 -18.38 -12.71
N THR A 162 -13.35 -17.72 -12.19
CA THR A 162 -12.38 -17.02 -13.03
C THR A 162 -11.31 -17.99 -13.54
N PRO A 163 -10.99 -18.00 -14.86
CA PRO A 163 -9.90 -18.81 -15.39
C PRO A 163 -8.55 -18.24 -14.95
N THR A 164 -7.94 -18.91 -13.99
CA THR A 164 -6.72 -18.48 -13.30
C THR A 164 -5.52 -18.30 -14.22
N ASN A 165 -5.29 -19.24 -15.14
CA ASN A 165 -4.17 -19.17 -16.10
C ASN A 165 -4.26 -17.93 -16.99
N ARG A 166 -5.47 -17.59 -17.45
CA ARG A 166 -5.72 -16.37 -18.25
C ARG A 166 -5.42 -15.11 -17.44
N LYS A 167 -5.72 -15.12 -16.14
CA LYS A 167 -5.43 -13.98 -15.26
C LYS A 167 -3.94 -13.79 -15.03
N LEU A 168 -3.18 -14.87 -14.84
CA LEU A 168 -1.72 -14.83 -14.70
C LEU A 168 -1.05 -14.37 -16.00
N LEU A 169 -1.51 -14.84 -17.16
CA LEU A 169 -1.00 -14.38 -18.45
C LEU A 169 -1.26 -12.87 -18.64
N ALA A 170 -2.47 -12.40 -18.30
CA ALA A 170 -2.81 -10.98 -18.37
C ALA A 170 -1.98 -10.12 -17.40
N GLN A 171 -1.68 -10.62 -16.20
CA GLN A 171 -0.78 -9.95 -15.25
C GLN A 171 0.65 -9.88 -15.81
N GLY A 172 1.15 -10.98 -16.37
CA GLY A 172 2.48 -11.02 -17.00
C GLY A 172 2.59 -9.99 -18.12
N ALA A 173 1.64 -9.99 -19.06
CA ALA A 173 1.59 -9.01 -20.13
C ALA A 173 1.48 -7.57 -19.61
N GLY A 174 0.65 -7.32 -18.60
CA GLY A 174 0.53 -6.00 -17.96
C GLY A 174 1.83 -5.54 -17.29
N ASN A 175 2.57 -6.45 -16.66
CA ASN A 175 3.86 -6.14 -16.02
C ASN A 175 4.97 -5.90 -17.04
N VAL A 176 4.96 -6.59 -18.19
CA VAL A 176 5.87 -6.29 -19.31
C VAL A 176 5.62 -4.85 -19.80
N VAL A 177 4.37 -4.50 -20.11
CA VAL A 177 4.03 -3.14 -20.57
C VAL A 177 4.38 -2.09 -19.51
N SER A 178 4.08 -2.35 -18.23
CA SER A 178 4.43 -1.46 -17.14
C SER A 178 5.94 -1.23 -17.05
N GLY A 179 6.74 -2.31 -17.06
CA GLY A 179 8.19 -2.21 -16.99
C GLY A 179 8.81 -1.47 -18.17
N LEU A 180 8.26 -1.65 -19.38
CA LEU A 180 8.69 -0.91 -20.58
C LEU A 180 8.46 0.61 -20.47
N LEU A 181 7.45 1.03 -19.71
CA LEU A 181 7.12 2.43 -19.46
C LEU A 181 7.75 2.98 -18.17
N GLY A 182 8.61 2.21 -17.49
CA GLY A 182 9.23 2.59 -16.22
C GLY A 182 8.31 2.47 -15.00
N GLY A 183 7.20 1.74 -15.14
CA GLY A 183 6.22 1.51 -14.09
C GLY A 183 6.62 0.43 -13.08
N LEU A 184 5.96 0.46 -11.92
CA LEU A 184 6.14 -0.53 -10.88
C LEU A 184 5.40 -1.84 -11.21
N PRO A 185 5.83 -2.99 -10.65
CA PRO A 185 5.12 -4.25 -10.80
C PRO A 185 3.67 -4.16 -10.29
N LEU A 186 2.72 -4.64 -11.10
CA LEU A 186 1.29 -4.67 -10.80
C LEU A 186 0.84 -6.05 -10.31
N THR A 187 -0.20 -6.03 -9.47
CA THR A 187 -0.88 -7.21 -8.92
C THR A 187 -2.38 -7.00 -8.85
N ALA A 188 -3.16 -8.07 -8.72
CA ALA A 188 -4.58 -7.95 -8.39
C ALA A 188 -4.77 -7.52 -6.92
N VAL A 189 -5.77 -6.67 -6.68
CA VAL A 189 -6.06 -6.10 -5.36
C VAL A 189 -7.51 -6.39 -4.97
N ILE A 190 -7.68 -7.22 -3.94
CA ILE A 190 -9.00 -7.63 -3.41
C ILE A 190 -9.87 -6.44 -2.98
N VAL A 191 -9.27 -5.42 -2.35
CA VAL A 191 -10.02 -4.30 -1.78
C VAL A 191 -10.80 -3.53 -2.85
N ARG A 192 -10.20 -3.30 -4.03
CA ARG A 192 -10.89 -2.60 -5.13
C ARG A 192 -11.96 -3.48 -5.77
N SER A 193 -11.65 -4.77 -5.97
CA SER A 193 -12.62 -5.72 -6.54
C SER A 193 -13.84 -5.91 -5.64
N SER A 194 -13.65 -6.01 -4.32
CA SER A 194 -14.75 -6.13 -3.36
C SER A 194 -15.62 -4.86 -3.30
N ALA A 195 -15.03 -3.67 -3.41
CA ALA A 195 -15.77 -2.42 -3.51
C ALA A 195 -16.61 -2.36 -4.80
N ASN A 196 -16.06 -2.81 -5.93
CA ASN A 196 -16.81 -2.88 -7.19
C ASN A 196 -17.97 -3.88 -7.10
N ILE A 197 -17.75 -5.06 -6.50
CA ILE A 197 -18.82 -6.05 -6.27
C ILE A 197 -19.91 -5.47 -5.37
N ALA A 198 -19.54 -4.78 -4.29
CA ALA A 198 -20.49 -4.13 -3.39
C ALA A 198 -21.28 -3.00 -4.07
N ALA A 199 -20.69 -2.34 -5.08
CA ALA A 199 -21.36 -1.37 -5.93
C ALA A 199 -22.25 -2.01 -7.02
N GLY A 200 -22.33 -3.34 -7.10
CA GLY A 200 -23.12 -4.06 -8.10
C GLY A 200 -22.48 -4.13 -9.49
N GLU A 201 -21.21 -3.75 -9.63
CA GLU A 201 -20.51 -3.79 -10.92
C GLU A 201 -20.22 -5.22 -11.36
N GLN A 202 -20.58 -5.52 -12.61
CA GLN A 202 -20.42 -6.86 -13.20
C GLN A 202 -19.47 -6.87 -14.40
N THR A 203 -18.98 -5.71 -14.82
CA THR A 203 -18.18 -5.55 -16.04
C THR A 203 -16.76 -5.08 -15.76
N LYS A 204 -15.86 -5.29 -16.72
CA LYS A 204 -14.47 -4.79 -16.66
C LYS A 204 -14.37 -3.28 -16.93
N ARG A 205 -15.47 -2.62 -17.30
CA ARG A 205 -15.49 -1.19 -17.65
C ARG A 205 -15.12 -0.31 -16.47
N SER A 206 -15.60 -0.64 -15.27
CA SER A 206 -15.25 0.08 -14.04
C SER A 206 -13.73 0.17 -13.82
N ALA A 207 -12.99 -0.92 -14.05
CA ALA A 207 -11.53 -0.91 -13.91
C ALA A 207 -10.83 -0.01 -14.94
N PHE A 208 -11.32 0.01 -16.19
CA PHE A 208 -10.78 0.87 -17.25
C PHE A 208 -11.06 2.35 -16.98
N ILE A 209 -12.31 2.68 -16.61
CA ILE A 209 -12.72 4.04 -16.25
C ILE A 209 -11.93 4.53 -15.03
N HIS A 210 -11.74 3.67 -14.01
CA HIS A 210 -10.93 4.01 -12.85
C HIS A 210 -9.47 4.29 -13.22
N GLY A 211 -8.88 3.52 -14.14
CA GLY A 211 -7.54 3.79 -14.66
C GLY A 211 -7.43 5.14 -15.37
N ILE A 212 -8.40 5.48 -16.22
CA ILE A 212 -8.47 6.80 -16.88
C ILE A 212 -8.64 7.92 -15.84
N LEU A 213 -9.51 7.73 -14.85
CA LEU A 213 -9.73 8.71 -13.79
C LEU A 213 -8.44 8.96 -12.99
N LEU A 214 -7.67 7.91 -12.68
CA LEU A 214 -6.37 8.06 -12.02
C LEU A 214 -5.37 8.81 -12.89
N MET A 215 -5.33 8.53 -14.20
CA MET A 215 -4.47 9.25 -15.14
C MET A 215 -4.82 10.74 -15.18
N VAL A 216 -6.10 11.07 -15.36
CA VAL A 216 -6.59 12.46 -15.37
C VAL A 216 -6.34 13.15 -14.03
N SER A 217 -6.59 12.46 -12.91
CA SER A 217 -6.35 13.01 -11.58
C SER A 217 -4.88 13.34 -11.37
N LEU A 218 -3.95 12.49 -11.83
CA LEU A 218 -2.51 12.75 -11.73
C LEU A 218 -2.10 13.99 -12.54
N LEU A 219 -2.63 14.15 -13.75
CA LEU A 219 -2.33 15.30 -14.61
C LEU A 219 -2.90 16.62 -14.05
N LEU A 220 -4.11 16.60 -13.50
CA LEU A 220 -4.78 17.80 -12.97
C LEU A 220 -4.32 18.17 -11.56
N LEU A 221 -4.08 17.18 -10.69
CA LEU A 221 -3.78 17.38 -9.27
C LEU A 221 -2.28 17.30 -8.94
N GLY A 222 -1.39 17.15 -9.92
CA GLY A 222 0.05 17.02 -9.68
C GLY A 222 0.64 18.10 -8.78
N THR A 223 0.20 19.35 -8.94
CA THR A 223 0.62 20.48 -8.09
C THR A 223 0.13 20.36 -6.64
N VAL A 224 -1.10 19.85 -6.45
CA VAL A 224 -1.69 19.62 -5.12
C VAL A 224 -1.01 18.44 -4.43
N LEU A 225 -0.61 17.41 -5.17
CA LEU A 225 0.07 16.24 -4.62
C LEU A 225 1.42 16.60 -3.97
N HIS A 226 2.11 17.66 -4.44
CA HIS A 226 3.36 18.15 -3.83
C HIS A 226 3.21 18.78 -2.46
N LEU A 227 1.99 19.14 -2.08
CA LEU A 227 1.71 19.70 -0.77
C LEU A 227 1.58 18.61 0.30
N ILE A 228 1.46 17.34 -0.11
CA ILE A 228 1.19 16.22 0.79
C ILE A 228 2.44 15.92 1.63
N PRO A 229 2.34 16.00 2.97
CA PRO A 229 3.42 15.57 3.84
C PRO A 229 3.57 14.05 3.84
N LEU A 230 4.81 13.55 3.76
CA LEU A 230 5.12 12.12 3.84
C LEU A 230 4.66 11.50 5.17
N SER A 231 4.60 12.30 6.25
CA SER A 231 4.08 11.86 7.55
C SER A 231 2.59 11.48 7.52
N ALA A 232 1.80 12.13 6.66
CA ALA A 232 0.40 11.77 6.48
C ALA A 232 0.26 10.40 5.78
N LEU A 233 1.08 10.16 4.76
CA LEU A 233 1.14 8.85 4.08
C LEU A 233 1.61 7.75 5.03
N ALA A 234 2.58 8.04 5.90
CA ALA A 234 3.01 7.11 6.94
C ALA A 234 1.86 6.73 7.89
N ALA A 235 1.03 7.70 8.29
CA ALA A 235 -0.15 7.43 9.12
C ALA A 235 -1.17 6.53 8.40
N VAL A 236 -1.44 6.77 7.11
CA VAL A 236 -2.31 5.89 6.30
C VAL A 236 -1.74 4.47 6.25
N LEU A 237 -0.45 4.32 5.99
CA LEU A 237 0.22 3.02 5.91
C LEU A 237 0.17 2.26 7.24
N LEU A 238 0.36 2.95 8.38
CA LEU A 238 0.25 2.34 9.71
C LEU A 238 -1.15 1.77 9.94
N VAL A 239 -2.21 2.54 9.62
CA VAL A 239 -3.59 2.07 9.81
C VAL A 239 -3.92 0.92 8.86
N VAL A 240 -3.53 1.02 7.59
CA VAL A 240 -3.74 -0.05 6.61
C VAL A 240 -3.02 -1.32 7.04
N GLY A 241 -1.76 -1.20 7.47
CA GLY A 241 -0.98 -2.32 8.01
C GLY A 241 -1.67 -2.99 9.19
N PHE A 242 -2.12 -2.20 10.17
CA PHE A 242 -2.84 -2.72 11.34
C PHE A 242 -4.16 -3.41 10.98
N LYS A 243 -4.90 -2.87 10.00
CA LYS A 243 -6.16 -3.46 9.53
C LYS A 243 -5.95 -4.80 8.81
N LEU A 244 -4.81 -4.98 8.14
CA LEU A 244 -4.45 -6.23 7.48
C LEU A 244 -3.99 -7.30 8.49
N THR A 245 -3.41 -6.91 9.62
CA THR A 245 -2.87 -7.82 10.65
C THR A 245 -3.70 -7.79 11.93
N LYS A 246 -4.99 -8.18 11.87
CA LYS A 246 -5.87 -8.17 13.06
C LYS A 246 -5.25 -9.00 14.21
N PRO A 247 -4.77 -8.39 15.31
CA PRO A 247 -4.08 -9.09 16.39
C PRO A 247 -4.93 -10.17 17.06
N ALA A 248 -6.25 -9.96 17.06
CA ALA A 248 -7.23 -10.92 17.56
C ALA A 248 -7.18 -12.26 16.82
N LEU A 249 -6.91 -12.26 15.50
CA LEU A 249 -6.85 -13.48 14.71
C LEU A 249 -5.62 -14.33 15.08
N TYR A 250 -4.47 -13.69 15.30
CA TYR A 250 -3.27 -14.38 15.78
C TYR A 250 -3.50 -15.00 17.16
N ARG A 251 -4.16 -14.26 18.07
CA ARG A 251 -4.51 -14.79 19.40
C ARG A 251 -5.45 -16.00 19.30
N GLN A 252 -6.43 -15.95 18.40
CA GLN A 252 -7.35 -17.06 18.17
C GLN A 252 -6.64 -18.28 17.58
N GLN A 253 -5.81 -18.09 16.55
CA GLN A 253 -5.02 -19.17 15.94
C GLN A 253 -4.04 -19.79 16.94
N TRP A 254 -3.39 -18.98 17.78
CA TRP A 254 -2.51 -19.46 18.85
C TRP A 254 -3.26 -20.37 19.84
N ARG A 255 -4.47 -19.96 20.26
CA ARG A 255 -5.33 -20.76 21.15
C ARG A 255 -5.76 -22.08 20.51
N LEU A 256 -6.16 -22.06 19.24
CA LEU A 256 -6.57 -23.26 18.49
C LEU A 256 -5.39 -24.24 18.28
N GLY A 257 -4.22 -23.72 17.93
CA GLY A 257 -3.00 -24.52 17.78
C GLY A 257 -2.51 -25.13 19.09
N TRP A 258 -2.64 -24.39 20.20
CA TRP A 258 -2.27 -24.89 21.54
C TRP A 258 -3.26 -25.95 22.04
N ALA A 259 -4.57 -25.75 21.81
CA ALA A 259 -5.61 -26.72 22.16
C ALA A 259 -5.46 -28.04 21.39
N GLY A 260 -5.16 -27.97 20.08
CA GLY A 260 -4.94 -29.14 19.23
C GLY A 260 -3.69 -29.98 19.58
N ARG A 261 -2.78 -29.44 20.40
CA ARG A 261 -1.60 -30.17 20.89
C ARG A 261 -1.88 -30.98 22.17
N SER A 262 -2.96 -30.68 22.90
CA SER A 262 -3.35 -31.38 24.13
C SER A 262 -4.30 -32.58 23.89
N SER A 263 -4.97 -32.63 22.73
CA SER A 263 -5.89 -33.71 22.36
C SER A 263 -5.23 -34.70 21.39
N GLY A 264 -4.21 -35.41 21.85
CA GLY A 264 -3.61 -36.56 21.16
C GLY A 264 -4.47 -37.82 21.23
N ARG A 265 -5.79 -37.72 20.95
CA ARG A 265 -6.65 -38.90 20.86
C ARG A 265 -7.70 -38.72 19.78
N SER A 266 -7.46 -39.45 18.69
CA SER A 266 -8.40 -39.96 17.70
C SER A 266 -9.88 -39.71 18.05
N SER A 267 -10.46 -38.68 17.44
CA SER A 267 -11.82 -38.73 16.92
C SER A 267 -11.90 -37.67 15.82
N SER A 268 -12.22 -38.11 14.62
CA SER A 268 -12.44 -37.28 13.45
C SER A 268 -13.41 -36.14 13.81
N PRO A 269 -13.03 -34.87 13.68
CA PRO A 269 -14.02 -33.81 13.78
C PRO A 269 -14.84 -33.92 12.49
N SER A 270 -16.06 -34.44 12.61
CA SER A 270 -17.09 -34.17 11.62
C SER A 270 -17.11 -32.65 11.44
N TRP A 271 -16.78 -32.17 10.25
CA TRP A 271 -16.93 -30.79 9.82
C TRP A 271 -18.41 -30.43 9.77
N ARG A 272 -19.10 -30.48 10.91
CA ARG A 272 -20.41 -29.88 11.07
C ARG A 272 -20.15 -28.39 11.19
N CYS A 273 -20.54 -27.68 10.13
CA CYS A 273 -20.73 -26.25 10.10
C CYS A 273 -21.35 -25.75 11.42
N CYS A 274 -20.52 -25.20 12.31
CA CYS A 274 -21.00 -24.32 13.36
C CYS A 274 -21.30 -22.95 12.74
N SER A 275 -22.50 -22.88 12.18
CA SER A 275 -23.40 -21.74 12.05
C SER A 275 -23.11 -20.61 11.04
N PRO A 276 -24.14 -20.14 10.31
CA PRO A 276 -24.08 -19.06 9.34
C PRO A 276 -24.29 -17.70 10.01
N ILE A 277 -23.40 -17.24 10.90
CA ILE A 277 -23.44 -15.88 11.46
C ILE A 277 -22.02 -15.34 11.59
N CYS A 278 -21.56 -14.64 10.55
CA CYS A 278 -20.71 -13.43 10.66
C CYS A 278 -20.58 -12.72 9.30
N LEU A 279 -21.68 -12.73 8.54
CA LEU A 279 -21.97 -11.83 7.42
C LEU A 279 -23.11 -10.93 7.93
N ARG A 280 -22.77 -9.83 8.61
CA ARG A 280 -23.58 -8.60 8.73
C ARG A 280 -22.86 -7.55 9.59
N ALA A 281 -22.87 -6.33 9.07
CA ALA A 281 -22.36 -5.04 9.58
C ALA A 281 -20.88 -4.73 9.36
#